data_AF-A0A3D2UHB6-F1
#
_entry.id   AF-A0A3D2UHB6-F1
#
_cell.length_a   1.000
_cell.length_b   1.000
_cell.length_c   1.000
_cell.angle_alpha   90.00
_cell.angle_beta   90.00
_cell.angle_gamma   90.00
#
_symmetry.space_group_name_H-M   'P 1'
#
loop_
_entity.id
_entity.type
_entity.pdbx_description
1 polymer ?
#
loop_
_entity_poly.entity_id
_entity_poly.type
_entity_poly.pdbx_seq_one_letter_code
_entity_poly.pdbx_strand_id
1 'polypeptide(L)'
;LISIRAEIEQVELGIVDREDNALKNAPHTANMVTASEWSHEYTREQAAYPAPWTRETKFWPTVRRVDNAYGDRNLVCACPPVEMYAEVG
;
A
#
# COMPACT_ATOMS: atom_id res chain seq x y z
N LEU A 1 -15.98 -5.90 1.79
CA LEU A 1 -15.86 -6.71 0.55
C LEU A 1 -16.67 -6.14 -0.61
N ILE A 2 -17.89 -5.61 -0.41
CA ILE A 2 -18.69 -4.99 -1.50
C ILE A 2 -17.93 -3.84 -2.18
N SER A 3 -17.35 -2.91 -1.42
CA SER A 3 -16.54 -1.80 -1.99
C SER A 3 -15.36 -2.29 -2.83
N ILE A 4 -14.66 -3.34 -2.37
CA ILE A 4 -13.55 -3.95 -3.12
C ILE A 4 -14.04 -4.56 -4.43
N ARG A 5 -15.24 -5.17 -4.46
CA ARG A 5 -15.82 -5.68 -5.71
C ARG A 5 -16.11 -4.55 -6.71
N ALA A 6 -16.58 -3.40 -6.23
CA ALA A 6 -16.79 -2.22 -7.06
C ALA A 6 -15.48 -1.66 -7.61
N GLU A 7 -14.39 -1.66 -6.83
CA GLU A 7 -13.05 -1.30 -7.32
C GLU A 7 -12.58 -2.26 -8.43
N ILE A 8 -12.83 -3.57 -8.29
CA ILE A 8 -12.54 -4.55 -9.34
C ILE A 8 -13.35 -4.25 -10.61
N GLU A 9 -14.64 -3.94 -10.46
CA GLU A 9 -15.51 -3.60 -11.58
C GLU A 9 -15.03 -2.33 -12.32
N GLN A 10 -14.56 -1.32 -11.60
CA GLN A 10 -13.98 -0.12 -12.22
C GLN A 10 -12.74 -0.45 -13.06
N VAL A 11 -11.90 -1.39 -12.62
CA VAL A 11 -10.75 -1.87 -13.42
C VAL A 11 -11.24 -2.67 -14.63
N GLU A 12 -12.23 -3.55 -14.46
CA GLU A 12 -12.81 -4.36 -15.55
C GLU A 12 -13.41 -3.49 -16.65
N LEU A 13 -14.05 -2.38 -16.28
CA LEU A 13 -14.67 -1.41 -17.19
C LEU A 13 -13.67 -0.39 -17.76
N GLY A 14 -12.41 -0.42 -17.33
CA GLY A 14 -11.38 0.53 -17.79
C GLY A 14 -11.58 1.96 -17.29
N ILE A 15 -12.32 2.14 -16.19
CA ILE A 15 -12.55 3.46 -15.55
C ILE A 15 -11.29 3.92 -14.81
N VAL A 16 -10.53 2.97 -14.26
CA VAL A 16 -9.25 3.21 -13.58
C VAL A 16 -8.15 2.40 -14.25
N ASP A 17 -6.90 2.88 -14.18
CA ASP A 17 -5.77 2.17 -14.75
C ASP A 17 -5.59 0.77 -14.15
N ARG A 18 -5.20 -0.18 -15.01
CA ARG A 18 -5.10 -1.60 -14.63
C ARG A 18 -3.89 -1.89 -13.73
N GLU A 19 -2.82 -1.14 -13.90
CA GLU A 19 -1.57 -1.29 -13.17
C GLU A 19 -1.44 -0.28 -12.03
N ASP A 20 -2.00 0.93 -12.18
CA ASP A 20 -2.06 1.98 -11.17
C ASP A 20 -3.47 2.18 -10.58
N ASN A 21 -3.85 1.29 -9.67
CA ASN A 21 -5.10 1.41 -8.91
C ASN A 21 -4.91 1.08 -7.43
N ALA A 22 -5.91 1.41 -6.61
CA ALA A 22 -5.88 1.19 -5.17
C ALA A 22 -5.63 -0.29 -4.81
N LEU A 23 -6.19 -1.24 -5.56
CA LEU A 23 -6.00 -2.68 -5.32
C LEU A 23 -4.55 -3.12 -5.58
N LYS A 24 -3.97 -2.70 -6.71
CA LYS A 24 -2.59 -3.03 -7.10
C LYS A 24 -1.57 -2.38 -6.19
N ASN A 25 -1.87 -1.19 -5.70
CA ASN A 25 -0.98 -0.43 -4.83
C ASN A 25 -1.20 -0.69 -3.34
N ALA A 26 -2.19 -1.47 -2.92
CA ALA A 26 -2.38 -1.80 -1.50
C ALA A 26 -1.23 -2.70 -0.96
N PRO A 27 -0.84 -2.56 0.32
CA PRO A 27 -1.35 -1.61 1.31
C PRO A 27 -0.72 -0.21 1.19
N HIS A 28 -1.49 0.81 1.61
CA HIS A 28 -1.06 2.21 1.67
C HIS A 28 -0.62 2.57 3.09
N THR A 29 0.66 2.91 3.26
CA THR A 29 1.25 3.26 4.56
C THR A 29 0.97 4.72 4.91
N ALA A 30 1.12 5.08 6.20
CA ALA A 30 1.00 6.48 6.63
C ALA A 30 1.98 7.39 5.85
N ASN A 31 3.26 7.00 5.79
CA ASN A 31 4.30 7.76 5.07
C ASN A 31 3.94 8.04 3.61
N MET A 32 3.36 7.05 2.91
CA MET A 32 2.94 7.20 1.52
C MET A 32 1.79 8.21 1.38
N VAL A 33 0.78 8.11 2.25
CA VAL A 33 -0.42 8.97 2.19
C VAL A 33 -0.10 10.40 2.63
N THR A 34 0.88 10.59 3.51
CA THR A 34 1.33 11.91 4.00
C THR A 34 2.47 12.50 3.19
N ALA A 35 2.96 11.83 2.15
CA ALA A 35 4.02 12.36 1.30
C ALA A 35 3.63 13.72 0.68
N SER A 36 4.61 14.55 0.34
CA SER A 36 4.35 15.83 -0.32
C SER A 36 3.73 15.61 -1.71
N GLU A 37 4.28 14.67 -2.47
CA GLU A 37 3.83 14.34 -3.81
C GLU A 37 2.85 13.15 -3.80
N TRP A 38 2.02 13.06 -4.85
CA TRP A 38 1.10 11.94 -5.05
C TRP A 38 0.92 11.68 -6.54
N SER A 39 1.49 10.58 -7.02
CA SER A 39 1.57 10.24 -8.45
C SER A 39 0.55 9.18 -8.88
N HIS A 40 -0.49 8.95 -8.08
CA HIS A 40 -1.53 7.97 -8.38
C HIS A 40 -2.79 8.62 -8.96
N GLU A 41 -3.48 7.90 -9.85
CA GLU A 41 -4.73 8.37 -10.48
C GLU A 41 -5.98 8.29 -9.57
N TYR A 42 -5.82 7.83 -8.33
CA TYR A 42 -6.85 7.80 -7.29
C TYR A 42 -6.41 8.63 -6.09
N THR A 43 -7.35 9.11 -5.27
CA THR A 43 -7.03 10.03 -4.18
C THR A 43 -6.40 9.34 -2.96
N ARG A 44 -5.67 10.13 -2.16
CA ARG A 44 -5.19 9.74 -0.83
C ARG A 44 -6.32 9.26 0.09
N GLU A 45 -7.50 9.85 -0.05
CA GLU A 45 -8.68 9.48 0.72
C GLU A 45 -9.25 8.13 0.30
N GLN A 46 -9.30 7.85 -1.01
CA GLN A 46 -9.66 6.51 -1.51
C GLN A 46 -8.67 5.45 -1.02
N ALA A 47 -7.38 5.79 -0.96
CA ALA A 47 -6.33 4.91 -0.46
C ALA A 47 -6.42 4.64 1.06
N ALA A 48 -6.56 5.68 1.86
CA ALA A 48 -6.46 5.59 3.32
C ALA A 48 -7.81 5.35 4.00
N TYR A 49 -8.90 5.86 3.45
CA TYR A 49 -10.20 5.90 4.08
C TYR A 49 -11.36 5.40 3.18
N PRO A 50 -11.25 4.19 2.59
CA PRO A 50 -12.22 3.67 1.63
C PRO A 50 -13.61 3.36 2.24
N ALA A 51 -13.73 3.37 3.57
CA ALA A 51 -15.01 3.17 4.25
C ALA A 51 -15.16 4.11 5.46
N PRO A 52 -16.39 4.50 5.87
CA PRO A 52 -16.59 5.48 6.94
C PRO A 52 -15.87 5.12 8.25
N TRP A 53 -15.98 3.86 8.70
CA TRP A 53 -15.38 3.39 9.96
C TRP A 53 -13.84 3.46 9.98
N THR A 54 -13.18 3.49 8.82
CA THR A 54 -11.71 3.62 8.75
C THR A 54 -11.21 5.00 9.18
N ARG A 55 -12.09 6.01 9.24
CA ARG A 55 -11.78 7.34 9.81
C ARG A 55 -11.91 7.36 11.33
N GLU A 56 -12.82 6.57 11.88
CA GLU A 56 -13.04 6.49 13.33
C GLU A 56 -11.90 5.75 14.02
N THR A 57 -11.42 4.67 13.42
CA THR A 57 -10.29 3.90 13.94
C THR A 57 -9.40 3.46 12.79
N LYS A 58 -8.31 4.19 12.60
CA LYS A 58 -7.34 3.92 11.54
C LYS A 58 -6.21 3.05 12.06
N PHE A 59 -6.16 1.81 11.57
CA PHE A 59 -4.96 0.99 11.64
C PHE A 59 -4.08 1.25 10.42
N TRP A 60 -2.81 1.55 10.64
CA TRP A 60 -1.85 1.84 9.58
C TRP A 60 -0.97 0.62 9.28
N PRO A 61 -0.93 0.16 8.02
CA PRO A 61 0.12 -0.72 7.56
C PRO A 61 1.48 -0.04 7.72
N THR A 62 2.43 -0.72 8.39
CA THR A 62 3.76 -0.17 8.67
C THR A 62 4.70 -0.25 7.48
N VAL A 63 4.45 -1.18 6.56
CA VAL A 63 5.24 -1.40 5.33
C VAL A 63 4.34 -1.56 4.11
N ARG A 64 4.92 -1.35 2.93
CA ARG A 64 4.30 -1.62 1.63
C ARG A 64 4.17 -3.14 1.41
N ARG A 65 3.62 -3.53 0.26
CA ARG A 65 3.50 -4.95 -0.13
C ARG A 65 4.87 -5.61 -0.10
N VAL A 66 4.95 -6.77 0.56
CA VAL A 66 6.20 -7.53 0.72
C VAL A 66 6.64 -8.11 -0.63
N ASP A 67 7.94 -8.05 -0.91
CA ASP A 67 8.57 -8.78 -2.01
C ASP A 67 8.95 -10.19 -1.55
N ASN A 68 8.06 -11.14 -1.82
CA ASN A 68 8.24 -12.54 -1.45
C ASN A 68 9.41 -13.18 -2.23
N ALA A 69 9.53 -12.87 -3.52
CA ALA A 69 10.50 -13.53 -4.39
C ALA A 69 11.94 -13.08 -4.10
N TYR A 70 12.11 -11.83 -3.62
CA TYR A 70 13.38 -11.39 -3.08
C TYR A 70 13.75 -12.14 -1.80
N GLY A 71 12.79 -12.28 -0.87
CA GLY A 71 12.99 -13.00 0.40
C GLY A 71 13.42 -14.46 0.19
N ASP A 72 12.77 -15.17 -0.73
CA ASP A 72 13.10 -16.57 -1.04
C ASP A 72 14.50 -16.73 -1.65
N ARG A 73 14.97 -15.73 -2.40
CA ARG A 73 16.30 -15.74 -3.04
C ARG A 73 17.43 -15.25 -2.14
N ASN A 74 17.10 -14.46 -1.10
CA ASN A 74 18.06 -13.83 -0.18
C ASN A 74 17.71 -14.21 1.26
N LEU A 75 17.83 -15.49 1.57
CA LEU A 75 17.36 -16.04 2.83
C LEU A 75 18.15 -15.49 4.03
N VAL A 76 17.48 -14.67 4.84
CA VAL A 76 17.99 -14.14 6.11
C VAL A 76 17.01 -14.51 7.22
N CYS A 77 17.37 -15.48 8.05
CA CYS A 77 16.52 -16.03 9.11
C CYS A 77 16.97 -15.67 10.54
N ALA A 78 17.96 -14.79 10.65
CA ALA A 78 18.43 -14.23 11.90
C ALA A 78 18.38 -12.70 11.81
N CYS A 79 18.32 -12.02 12.96
CA CYS A 79 18.36 -10.56 12.97
C CYS A 79 19.65 -10.07 12.29
N PRO A 80 19.56 -9.23 11.24
CA PRO A 80 20.74 -8.57 10.71
C PRO A 80 21.42 -7.70 11.79
N PRO A 81 22.71 -7.37 11.62
CA PRO A 81 23.44 -6.51 12.53
C PRO A 81 22.71 -5.17 12.74
N VAL A 82 22.79 -4.61 13.94
CA VAL A 82 22.04 -3.39 14.29
C VAL A 82 22.42 -2.20 13.41
N GLU A 83 23.67 -2.19 12.94
CA GLU A 83 24.24 -1.22 12.03
C GLU A 83 23.48 -1.17 10.69
N MET A 84 22.87 -2.27 10.27
CA MET A 84 22.04 -2.31 9.06
C MET A 84 20.70 -1.59 9.21
N TYR A 85 20.24 -1.34 10.44
CA TYR A 85 19.02 -0.56 10.69
C TYR A 85 19.30 0.93 10.89
N ALA A 86 20.58 1.35 10.93
CA ALA A 86 20.92 2.75 10.97
C ALA A 86 20.54 3.38 9.62
N GLU A 87 19.63 4.35 9.65
CA GLU A 87 19.17 5.03 8.43
C GLU A 87 20.34 5.69 7.69
N VAL A 88 20.45 5.41 6.40
CA VAL A 88 21.14 6.30 5.46
C VAL A 88 20.15 7.43 5.21
N GLY A 89 20.35 8.56 5.92
CA GLY A 89 19.47 9.72 5.86
C GLY A 89 19.31 10.33 4.48
#